data_AF-A0A5S9IUM4-F1
#
_entry.id   AF-A0A5S9IUM4-F1
#
_cell.length_a   1.000
_cell.length_b   1.000
_cell.length_c   1.000
_cell.angle_alpha   90.00
_cell.angle_beta   90.00
_cell.angle_gamma   90.00
#
_symmetry.space_group_name_H-M   'P 1'
#
loop_
_entity.id
_entity.type
_entity.pdbx_description
1 polymer ?
#
loop_
_entity_poly.entity_id
_entity_poly.type
_entity_poly.pdbx_seq_one_letter_code
_entity_poly.pdbx_strand_id
1 'polypeptide(L)' 'MIIIEGIIGAGKTTLSKQLQQKIPKAKVFREPVGENPYLGRFYESPKRWALEMQVGHEVYVI' A
#
# COMPACT_ATOMS: atom_id res chain seq x y z
N MET A 1 -1.37 11.37 14.09
CA MET A 1 -1.41 10.33 13.04
C MET A 1 -1.82 11.01 11.75
N ILE A 2 -1.13 10.75 10.64
CA ILE A 2 -1.45 11.30 9.31
C ILE A 2 -1.76 10.11 8.41
N ILE A 3 -2.88 10.16 7.70
CA ILE A 3 -3.32 9.14 6.72
C ILE A 3 -3.24 9.78 5.33
N ILE A 4 -2.70 9.06 4.34
CA ILE A 4 -2.45 9.59 2.99
C ILE A 4 -3.20 8.74 1.97
N GLU A 5 -4.50 8.97 1.85
CA GLU A 5 -5.36 8.24 0.91
C GLU A 5 -5.19 8.69 -0.55
N GLY A 6 -5.46 7.78 -1.50
CA GLY A 6 -5.50 8.11 -2.92
C GLY A 6 -5.39 6.91 -3.86
N ILE A 7 -5.76 7.08 -5.13
CA ILE A 7 -5.74 6.00 -6.13
C ILE A 7 -4.32 5.47 -6.42
N ILE A 8 -4.23 4.26 -7.00
CA ILE A 8 -2.96 3.71 -7.50
C ILE A 8 -2.31 4.71 -8.46
N GLY A 9 -1.03 5.02 -8.25
CA GLY A 9 -0.30 6.02 -9.04
C GLY A 9 -0.42 7.47 -8.56
N ALA A 10 -1.23 7.80 -7.55
CA ALA A 10 -1.40 9.17 -7.05
C ALA A 10 -0.17 9.79 -6.35
N GLY A 11 0.94 9.06 -6.20
CA GLY A 11 2.18 9.59 -5.61
C GLY A 11 2.26 9.53 -4.08
N LYS A 12 1.42 8.73 -3.41
CA LYS A 12 1.38 8.58 -1.93
C LYS A 12 2.75 8.24 -1.32
N THR A 13 3.49 7.30 -1.92
CA THR A 13 4.85 6.93 -1.49
C THR A 13 5.83 8.09 -1.61
N THR A 14 5.72 8.89 -2.67
CA THR A 14 6.56 10.07 -2.89
C THR A 14 6.26 11.13 -1.84
N LEU A 15 4.98 11.42 -1.60
CA LEU A 15 4.54 12.39 -0.61
C LEU A 15 4.95 11.96 0.82
N SER A 16 4.75 10.70 1.19
CA SER A 16 5.10 10.20 2.53
C SER A 16 6.61 10.27 2.80
N LYS A 17 7.44 10.01 1.78
CA LYS A 17 8.91 10.21 1.85
C LYS A 17 9.29 11.68 2.02
N GLN A 18 8.65 12.59 1.29
CA GLN A 18 8.90 14.04 1.44
C GLN A 18 8.47 14.56 2.81
N LEU A 19 7.35 14.07 3.35
CA LEU A 19 6.89 14.43 4.69
C LEU A 19 7.85 13.94 5.78
N GLN A 20 8.40 12.73 5.64
CA GLN A 20 9.39 12.20 6.58
C GLN A 20 10.67 13.05 6.63
N GLN A 21 11.11 13.60 5.49
CA GLN A 21 12.25 14.52 5.46
C GLN A 21 11.98 15.82 6.23
N LYS A 22 10.74 16.31 6.20
CA LYS A 22 10.32 17.52 6.92
C LYS A 22 10.00 17.27 8.40
N ILE A 23 9.69 16.02 8.76
CA ILE A 23 9.33 15.61 10.13
C ILE A 23 10.25 14.45 10.54
N PRO A 24 11.47 14.73 11.03
CA PRO A 24 12.48 13.70 11.27
C PRO A 24 12.07 12.61 12.26
N LYS A 25 11.12 12.90 13.16
CA LYS A 25 10.58 11.93 14.14
C LYS A 25 9.44 11.08 13.58
N ALA A 26 8.96 11.36 12.36
CA ALA A 26 7.86 10.62 11.76
C ALA A 26 8.34 9.25 11.23
N LYS A 27 7.58 8.21 11.58
CA LYS A 27 7.70 6.88 10.99
C LYS A 27 6.69 6.76 9.87
N VAL A 28 7.14 6.27 8.71
CA VAL A 28 6.28 5.99 7.57
C VAL A 28 6.01 4.49 7.56
N PHE A 29 4.74 4.12 7.63
CA PHE A 29 4.26 2.77 7.40
C PHE A 29 3.87 2.66 5.93
N ARG A 30 4.28 1.59 5.24
CA ARG A 30 4.02 1.39 3.81
C ARG A 30 3.44 0.00 3.60
N GLU A 31 2.60 -0.13 2.58
CA GLU A 31 2.18 -1.44 2.10
C GLU A 31 3.37 -2.25 1.56
N PRO A 32 3.50 -3.53 1.93
CA PRO A 32 4.47 -4.45 1.37
C PRO A 32 3.99 -4.97 0.00
N VAL A 33 3.70 -4.07 -0.94
CA VAL A 33 3.12 -4.42 -2.26
C VAL A 33 3.96 -5.43 -3.05
N GLY A 34 5.30 -5.39 -2.88
CA GLY A 34 6.22 -6.31 -3.57
C GLY A 34 6.27 -7.72 -2.98
N GLU A 35 5.77 -7.90 -1.77
CA GLU A 35 5.79 -9.19 -1.06
C GLU A 35 4.41 -9.86 -1.07
N ASN A 36 3.36 -9.19 -1.55
CA ASN A 36 2.01 -9.74 -1.59
C ASN A 36 1.90 -10.86 -2.66
N PRO A 37 1.75 -12.14 -2.26
CA PRO A 37 1.75 -13.27 -3.20
C PRO A 37 0.46 -13.34 -4.04
N TYR A 38 -0.57 -12.58 -3.67
CA TYR A 38 -1.88 -12.57 -4.34
C TYR A 38 -2.02 -11.43 -5.34
N LEU A 39 -1.15 -10.42 -5.33
CA LEU A 39 -1.29 -9.26 -6.19
C LEU A 39 -1.23 -9.61 -7.68
N GLY A 40 -0.26 -10.44 -8.09
CA GLY A 40 -0.17 -10.93 -9.48
C GLY A 40 -1.39 -11.77 -9.87
N ARG A 41 -1.81 -12.68 -9.00
CA ARG A 41 -2.98 -13.55 -9.23
C ARG A 41 -4.29 -12.75 -9.32
N PHE A 42 -4.39 -11.66 -8.56
CA PHE A 42 -5.52 -10.73 -8.64
C PHE A 42 -5.59 -10.05 -10.01
N TYR A 43 -4.46 -9.58 -10.55
CA TYR A 43 -4.45 -9.01 -11.89
C TYR A 43 -4.78 -10.02 -13.00
N GLU A 44 -4.51 -11.32 -12.80
CA GLU A 44 -4.88 -12.40 -13.72
C GLU A 44 -6.36 -12.80 -13.62
N SER A 45 -6.91 -12.94 -12.41
CA SER A 45 -8.30 -13.36 -12.19
C SER A 45 -8.91 -12.69 -10.95
N PRO A 46 -9.39 -11.43 -11.07
CA PRO A 46 -9.85 -10.65 -9.92
C PRO A 46 -10.99 -11.32 -9.15
N LYS A 47 -11.96 -11.91 -9.85
CA LYS A 47 -13.12 -12.57 -9.20
C LYS A 47 -12.73 -13.75 -8.32
N ARG A 48 -11.63 -14.44 -8.64
CA ARG A 48 -11.16 -15.59 -7.89
C ARG A 48 -10.30 -15.19 -6.69
N TRP A 49 -9.47 -14.15 -6.86
CA TRP A 49 -8.41 -13.81 -5.91
C TRP A 49 -8.65 -12.50 -5.14
N ALA A 50 -9.77 -11.81 -5.35
CA ALA A 50 -10.08 -10.55 -4.67
C ALA A 50 -10.12 -10.70 -3.14
N LEU A 51 -10.66 -11.81 -2.63
CA LEU A 51 -10.75 -12.01 -1.19
C LEU A 51 -9.35 -12.20 -0.59
N GLU A 52 -8.57 -13.14 -1.13
CA GLU A 52 -7.20 -13.43 -0.69
C GLU A 52 -6.29 -12.20 -0.83
N MET A 53 -6.47 -11.39 -1.87
CA MET A 53 -5.74 -10.14 -2.06
C MET A 53 -6.03 -9.11 -0.96
N GLN A 54 -7.26 -9.08 -0.43
CA GLN A 54 -7.69 -8.13 0.60
C GLN A 54 -7.41 -8.61 2.04
N VAL A 55 -7.52 -9.91 2.32
CA VAL A 55 -7.42 -10.44 3.70
C VAL A 55 -6.24 -11.38 3.93
N GLY A 56 -5.65 -11.93 2.86
CA GLY A 56 -4.64 -12.98 2.95
C GLY A 56 -3.24 -12.48 3.29
N HIS A 57 -3.03 -11.17 3.33
CA HIS A 57 -1.80 -10.52 3.76
C HIS A 57 -2.17 -9.25 4.54
N GLU A 58 -1.29 -8.78 5.44
CA GLU A 58 -1.47 -7.45 6.01
C GLU A 58 -1.44 -6.40 4.89
N VAL A 59 -2.62 -5.92 4.52
CA VAL A 59 -2.81 -4.80 3.60
C VAL A 59 -2.85 -3.55 4.46
N TYR A 60 -1.70 -2.88 4.58
CA TYR A 60 -1.62 -1.60 5.28
C TYR A 60 -2.15 -0.48 4.38
N VAL A 61 -3.48 -0.35 4.26
CA VAL A 61 -4.16 0.66 3.41
C VAL A 61 -3.34 1.95 3.29
N ILE A 62 -2.92 2.28 2.06
CA ILE A 62 -2.05 3.44 1.79
C ILE A 62 -2.78 4.75 2.11
#